data_AF-A0A246J2Y3-F1
#
_entry.id   AF-A0A246J2Y3-F1
#
_cell.length_a   1.000
_cell.length_b   1.000
_cell.length_c   1.000
_cell.angle_alpha   90.00
_cell.angle_beta   90.00
_cell.angle_gamma   90.00
#
_symmetry.space_group_name_H-M   'P 1'
#
loop_
_entity.id
_entity.type
_entity.pdbx_description
1 polymer ?
#
loop_
_entity_poly.entity_id
_entity_poly.type
_entity_poly.pdbx_seq_one_letter_code
_entity_poly.pdbx_strand_id
1 'polypeptide(L)'
;MIAKKVKIKAALTAVTLCGSMSPALAGEPTISQPIKQLRYSTEYNLVYMAGESGWGAPSCPGAVHAQFFMGSPNFKNLMAVILLAKAQGSKVSFFGECAPDPYYFNVSYVVVD
;
A
#
# COMPACT_ATOMS: atom_id res chain seq x y z
N MET A 1 23.28 -7.21 -71.31
CA MET A 1 23.54 -8.44 -70.53
C MET A 1 23.42 -8.14 -69.04
N ILE A 2 22.41 -8.73 -68.42
CA ILE A 2 22.29 -9.25 -67.03
C ILE A 2 22.62 -8.32 -65.84
N ALA A 3 21.56 -7.98 -65.11
CA ALA A 3 21.52 -7.32 -63.81
C ALA A 3 22.19 -8.12 -62.69
N LYS A 4 22.84 -7.43 -61.74
CA LYS A 4 23.11 -7.96 -60.39
C LYS A 4 22.35 -7.14 -59.35
N LYS A 5 21.21 -7.68 -58.91
CA LYS A 5 20.48 -7.18 -57.73
C LYS A 5 21.23 -7.64 -56.47
N VAL A 6 21.83 -6.69 -55.74
CA VAL A 6 22.42 -6.94 -54.42
C VAL A 6 21.28 -7.03 -53.41
N LYS A 7 21.02 -8.24 -52.90
CA LYS A 7 20.04 -8.48 -51.83
C LYS A 7 20.70 -8.20 -50.48
N ILE A 8 20.54 -6.98 -49.97
CA ILE A 8 20.91 -6.64 -48.59
C ILE A 8 19.82 -7.24 -47.70
N LYS A 9 20.10 -8.39 -47.08
CA LYS A 9 19.26 -8.95 -46.02
C LYS A 9 19.49 -8.10 -44.77
N ALA A 10 18.63 -7.13 -44.52
CA ALA A 10 18.58 -6.44 -43.24
C ALA A 10 18.10 -7.45 -42.18
N ALA A 11 19.01 -7.86 -41.30
CA ALA A 11 18.68 -8.65 -40.11
C ALA A 11 17.92 -7.73 -39.15
N LEU A 12 16.61 -7.93 -39.04
CA LEU A 12 15.76 -7.26 -38.06
C LEU A 12 15.97 -7.99 -36.72
N THR A 13 16.95 -7.55 -35.92
CA THR A 13 17.14 -8.08 -34.57
C THR A 13 16.07 -7.46 -33.67
N ALA A 14 14.96 -8.18 -33.48
CA ALA A 14 13.95 -7.83 -32.49
C ALA A 14 14.52 -8.05 -31.09
N VAL A 15 14.91 -6.97 -30.41
CA VAL A 15 15.24 -7.00 -28.98
C VAL A 15 13.91 -7.02 -28.22
N THR A 16 13.41 -8.22 -27.93
CA THR A 16 12.28 -8.40 -27.02
C THR A 16 12.79 -8.14 -25.60
N LEU A 17 12.72 -6.88 -25.13
CA LEU A 17 12.77 -6.59 -23.70
C LEU A 17 11.46 -7.08 -23.07
N CYS A 18 11.39 -8.37 -22.74
CA CYS A 18 10.49 -8.83 -21.69
C CYS A 18 11.09 -8.35 -20.35
N GLY A 19 10.95 -7.06 -20.09
CA GLY A 19 11.12 -6.53 -18.74
C GLY A 19 10.07 -7.19 -17.88
N SER A 20 10.50 -8.04 -16.93
CA SER A 20 9.67 -8.55 -15.86
C SER A 20 9.15 -7.36 -15.06
N MET A 21 7.97 -6.86 -15.43
CA MET A 21 7.22 -5.93 -14.61
C MET A 21 6.85 -6.71 -13.35
N SER A 22 7.56 -6.46 -12.25
CA SER A 22 7.06 -6.85 -10.94
C SER A 22 5.65 -6.25 -10.82
N PRO A 23 4.61 -7.06 -10.51
CA PRO A 23 3.30 -6.50 -10.29
C PRO A 23 3.42 -5.47 -9.16
N ALA A 24 3.11 -4.21 -9.45
CA ALA A 24 2.87 -3.25 -8.41
C ALA A 24 1.65 -3.75 -7.64
N LEU A 25 1.89 -4.36 -6.47
CA LEU A 25 0.82 -4.71 -5.54
C LEU A 25 0.20 -3.38 -5.10
N ALA A 26 -0.88 -2.99 -5.76
CA ALA A 26 -1.69 -1.86 -5.32
C ALA A 26 -2.17 -2.20 -3.90
N GLY A 27 -1.86 -1.33 -2.94
CA GLY A 27 -2.27 -1.54 -1.55
C GLY A 27 -3.76 -1.79 -1.48
N GLU A 28 -4.16 -2.82 -0.72
CA GLU A 28 -5.57 -3.19 -0.59
C GLU A 28 -6.26 -2.31 0.47
N PRO A 29 -7.55 -2.01 0.30
CA PRO A 29 -8.31 -1.27 1.30
C PRO A 29 -8.70 -2.17 2.48
N THR A 30 -8.70 -1.58 3.67
CA THR A 30 -9.47 -2.08 4.81
C THR A 30 -10.94 -1.67 4.69
N ILE A 31 -11.79 -2.16 5.59
CA ILE A 31 -13.14 -1.61 5.73
C ILE A 31 -13.10 -0.15 6.21
N SER A 32 -14.13 0.62 5.84
CA SER A 32 -14.33 2.01 6.25
C SER A 32 -15.01 2.11 7.61
N GLN A 33 -14.36 2.73 8.60
CA GLN A 33 -14.91 2.93 9.94
C GLN A 33 -14.18 4.03 10.73
N PRO A 34 -14.76 4.53 11.85
CA PRO A 34 -14.10 5.50 12.71
C PRO A 34 -12.92 4.90 13.49
N ILE A 35 -11.92 5.73 13.80
CA ILE A 35 -10.79 5.33 14.67
C ILE A 35 -11.18 5.48 16.15
N LYS A 36 -11.40 4.36 16.85
CA LYS A 36 -11.75 4.38 18.29
C LYS A 36 -10.54 4.51 19.20
N GLN A 37 -9.44 3.84 18.89
CA GLN A 37 -8.22 3.91 19.70
C GLN A 37 -7.01 4.20 18.83
N LEU A 38 -6.11 5.01 19.40
CA LEU A 38 -4.81 5.33 18.83
C LEU A 38 -3.79 5.07 19.94
N ARG A 39 -2.80 4.21 19.67
CA ARG A 39 -1.76 3.82 20.63
C ARG A 39 -0.39 4.00 19.98
N TYR A 40 0.58 4.41 20.78
CA TYR A 40 1.96 4.63 20.35
C TYR A 40 2.87 3.66 21.09
N SER A 41 3.77 2.99 20.38
CA SER A 41 4.87 2.25 20.99
C SER A 41 6.19 2.84 20.53
N THR A 42 6.92 3.44 21.46
CA THR A 42 8.29 3.92 21.21
C THR A 42 9.30 2.78 21.15
N GLU A 43 9.00 1.64 21.76
CA GLU A 43 9.82 0.42 21.69
C GLU A 43 9.86 -0.14 20.27
N TYR A 44 8.69 -0.25 19.62
CA TYR A 44 8.57 -0.78 18.27
C TYR A 44 8.56 0.30 17.18
N ASN A 45 8.60 1.58 17.57
CA ASN A 45 8.51 2.74 16.68
C ASN A 45 7.28 2.66 15.75
N LEU A 46 6.15 2.23 16.33
CA LEU A 46 4.89 1.98 15.63
C LEU A 46 3.75 2.77 16.26
N VAL A 47 2.79 3.13 15.42
CA VAL A 47 1.48 3.62 15.87
C VAL A 47 0.42 2.64 15.44
N TYR A 48 -0.44 2.28 16.38
CA TYR A 48 -1.52 1.33 16.21
C TYR A 48 -2.87 2.03 16.28
N MET A 49 -3.77 1.64 15.38
CA MET A 49 -5.12 2.15 15.27
C MET A 49 -6.09 0.99 15.40
N ALA A 50 -7.11 1.15 16.24
CA ALA A 50 -8.23 0.21 16.34
C ALA A 50 -9.54 0.91 15.99
N GLY A 51 -10.37 0.23 15.19
CA GLY A 51 -11.69 0.68 14.80
C GLY A 51 -12.78 0.32 15.81
N GLU A 52 -14.04 0.38 15.37
CA GLU A 52 -15.20 -0.19 16.08
C GLU A 52 -15.17 -1.72 16.04
N SER A 53 -14.71 -2.26 14.92
CA SER A 53 -14.43 -3.66 14.69
C SER A 53 -12.99 -3.83 14.19
N GLY A 54 -12.59 -5.06 13.84
CA GLY A 54 -11.33 -5.28 13.13
C GLY A 54 -11.30 -4.51 11.81
N TRP A 55 -10.11 -4.14 11.35
CA TRP A 55 -9.94 -3.41 10.10
C TRP A 55 -10.22 -4.26 8.87
N GLY A 56 -9.80 -5.53 8.88
CA GLY A 56 -10.08 -6.52 7.83
C GLY A 56 -9.78 -6.06 6.39
N ALA A 57 -8.83 -6.70 5.73
CA ALA A 57 -8.55 -6.46 4.31
C ALA A 57 -8.69 -7.77 3.51
N PRO A 58 -8.83 -7.74 2.17
CA PRO A 58 -8.98 -8.95 1.36
C PRO A 58 -7.91 -10.01 1.61
N SER A 59 -6.64 -9.63 1.74
CA SER A 59 -5.53 -10.54 2.07
C SER A 59 -5.31 -10.73 3.57
N CYS A 60 -5.99 -9.93 4.40
CA CYS A 60 -5.80 -9.85 5.85
C CYS A 60 -7.16 -9.76 6.60
N PRO A 61 -8.07 -10.75 6.46
CA PRO A 61 -9.42 -10.64 7.01
C PRO A 61 -9.43 -10.58 8.55
N GLY A 62 -8.38 -11.11 9.20
CA GLY A 62 -8.22 -11.13 10.65
C GLY A 62 -7.57 -9.88 11.25
N ALA A 63 -7.21 -8.88 10.44
CA ALA A 63 -6.52 -7.70 10.95
C ALA A 63 -7.40 -6.92 11.94
N VAL A 64 -6.97 -6.84 13.20
CA VAL A 64 -7.66 -6.08 14.25
C VAL A 64 -7.07 -4.67 14.38
N HIS A 65 -5.79 -4.52 14.10
CA HIS A 65 -5.10 -3.24 14.15
C HIS A 65 -4.54 -2.83 12.80
N ALA A 66 -4.66 -1.55 12.48
CA ALA A 66 -3.89 -0.93 11.43
C ALA A 66 -2.66 -0.29 12.07
N GLN A 67 -1.49 -0.40 11.45
CA GLN A 67 -0.24 0.10 12.00
C GLN A 67 0.62 0.81 10.97
N PHE A 68 1.42 1.78 11.41
CA PHE A 68 2.43 2.40 10.55
C PHE A 68 3.68 2.76 11.33
N PHE A 69 4.81 2.74 10.61
CA PHE A 69 6.12 3.02 11.16
C PHE A 69 6.33 4.53 11.35
N MET A 70 6.76 4.92 12.56
CA MET A 70 6.99 6.30 12.93
C MET A 70 8.17 6.93 12.18
N GLY A 71 9.10 6.12 11.68
CA GLY A 71 10.21 6.58 10.83
C GLY A 71 9.87 6.72 9.35
N SER A 72 8.61 6.47 8.94
CA SER A 72 8.23 6.63 7.52
C SER A 72 8.33 8.11 7.08
N PRO A 73 8.74 8.40 5.83
CA PRO A 73 8.91 9.78 5.36
C PRO A 73 7.67 10.66 5.52
N ASN A 74 6.48 10.05 5.41
CA ASN A 74 5.20 10.75 5.50
C ASN A 74 4.53 10.64 6.88
N PHE A 75 5.23 10.18 7.90
CA PHE A 75 4.69 9.94 9.24
C PHE A 75 3.88 11.11 9.77
N LYS A 76 4.46 12.33 9.75
CA LYS A 76 3.81 13.52 10.31
C LYS A 76 2.51 13.89 9.57
N ASN A 77 2.51 13.78 8.25
CA ASN A 77 1.33 14.08 7.43
C ASN A 77 0.23 13.04 7.65
N LEU A 78 0.60 11.76 7.62
CA LEU A 78 -0.32 10.65 7.87
C LEU A 78 -0.93 10.76 9.29
N MET A 79 -0.10 11.04 10.29
CA MET A 79 -0.52 11.25 11.67
C MET A 79 -1.50 12.42 11.80
N ALA A 80 -1.22 13.55 11.15
CA ALA A 80 -2.08 14.72 11.21
C ALA A 80 -3.48 14.42 10.65
N VAL A 81 -3.55 13.71 9.52
CA VAL A 81 -4.82 13.27 8.92
C VAL A 81 -5.57 12.31 9.85
N ILE A 82 -4.87 11.32 10.42
CA ILE A 82 -5.43 10.34 11.36
C ILE A 82 -6.00 11.04 12.60
N LEU A 83 -5.25 11.96 13.20
CA LEU A 83 -5.68 12.70 14.40
C LEU A 83 -6.89 13.58 14.11
N LEU A 84 -6.91 14.26 12.96
CA LEU A 84 -8.04 15.09 12.54
C LEU A 84 -9.30 14.24 12.31
N ALA A 85 -9.18 13.16 11.54
CA ALA A 85 -10.29 12.24 11.28
C ALA A 85 -10.84 11.64 12.58
N LYS A 86 -9.96 11.24 13.50
CA LYS A 86 -10.35 10.76 14.83
C LYS A 86 -11.09 11.82 15.64
N ALA A 87 -10.57 13.06 15.68
CA ALA A 87 -11.19 14.15 16.44
C ALA A 87 -12.57 14.53 15.90
N GLN A 88 -12.78 14.41 14.59
CA GLN A 88 -14.06 14.66 13.93
C GLN A 88 -15.02 13.46 14.00
N GLY A 89 -14.52 12.27 14.33
CA GLY A 89 -15.29 11.03 14.24
C GLY A 89 -15.55 10.58 12.81
N SER A 90 -14.78 11.08 11.84
CA SER A 90 -14.89 10.68 10.43
C SER A 90 -14.54 9.21 10.25
N LYS A 91 -15.14 8.59 9.23
CA LYS A 91 -14.75 7.25 8.83
C LYS A 91 -13.47 7.32 8.00
N VAL A 92 -12.65 6.29 8.14
CA VAL A 92 -11.43 6.16 7.34
C VAL A 92 -11.31 4.75 6.80
N SER A 93 -10.65 4.64 5.66
CA SER A 93 -10.16 3.38 5.11
C SER A 93 -8.64 3.47 5.00
N PHE A 94 -7.94 2.43 5.46
CA PHE A 94 -6.51 2.32 5.30
C PHE A 94 -6.18 1.50 4.07
N PHE A 95 -5.09 1.86 3.40
CA PHE A 95 -4.59 1.12 2.26
C PHE A 95 -3.16 0.70 2.50
N GLY A 96 -2.84 -0.53 2.12
CA GLY A 96 -1.51 -1.09 2.30
C GLY A 96 -1.51 -2.61 2.15
N GLU A 97 -0.87 -3.30 3.08
CA GLU A 97 -0.64 -4.75 2.99
C GLU A 97 -0.80 -5.44 4.34
N CYS A 98 -1.11 -6.74 4.32
CA CYS A 98 -1.12 -7.54 5.53
C CYS A 98 0.28 -7.59 6.14
N ALA A 99 0.38 -7.39 7.45
CA ALA A 99 1.65 -7.60 8.14
C ALA A 99 1.98 -9.10 8.21
N PRO A 100 3.24 -9.47 8.52
CA PRO A 100 3.59 -10.88 8.78
C PRO A 100 2.75 -11.51 9.90
N ASP A 101 2.33 -10.70 10.88
CA ASP A 101 1.31 -11.09 11.85
C ASP A 101 -0.07 -10.67 11.33
N PRO A 102 -0.99 -11.62 11.06
CA PRO A 102 -2.30 -11.35 10.48
C PRO A 102 -3.23 -10.55 11.40
N TYR A 103 -2.85 -10.32 12.66
CA TYR A 103 -3.54 -9.41 13.57
C TYR A 103 -3.35 -7.93 13.21
N TYR A 104 -2.34 -7.62 12.39
CA TYR A 104 -1.97 -6.26 12.01
C TYR A 104 -2.01 -6.04 10.50
N PHE A 105 -2.38 -4.81 10.12
CA PHE A 105 -2.37 -4.32 8.75
C PHE A 105 -1.39 -3.15 8.60
N ASN A 106 -0.43 -3.26 7.69
CA ASN A 106 0.57 -2.21 7.44
C ASN A 106 -0.03 -1.11 6.56
N VAL A 107 -0.14 0.10 7.11
CA VAL A 107 -0.72 1.25 6.43
C VAL A 107 0.33 1.97 5.58
N SER A 108 0.01 2.14 4.31
CA SER A 108 0.75 3.00 3.37
C SER A 108 0.12 4.39 3.27
N TYR A 109 -1.21 4.46 3.20
CA TYR A 109 -1.96 5.72 3.18
C TYR A 109 -3.36 5.55 3.79
N VAL A 110 -3.99 6.68 4.08
CA VAL A 110 -5.34 6.76 4.64
C VAL A 110 -6.23 7.56 3.70
N VAL A 111 -7.46 7.10 3.54
CA VAL A 111 -8.55 7.85 2.90
C VAL A 111 -9.55 8.20 3.98
N VAL A 112 -9.96 9.47 4.03
CA VAL A 112 -11.01 9.96 4.91
C VAL A 112 -12.30 10.05 4.10
N ASP A 113 -13.36 9.43 4.60
CA ASP A 113 -14.68 9.36 3.96
C ASP A 113 -15.65 10.43 4.52
#